data_AF-A0A0H5SZM2-F1
#
_entry.id   AF-A0A0H5SZM2-F1
#
_cell.length_a   1.000
_cell.length_b   1.000
_cell.length_c   1.000
_cell.angle_alpha   90.00
_cell.angle_beta   90.00
_cell.angle_gamma   90.00
#
_symmetry.space_group_name_H-M   'P 1'
#
loop_
_entity.id
_entity.type
_entity.pdbx_description
1 polymer ?
#
loop_
_entity_poly.entity_id
_entity_poly.type
_entity_poly.pdbx_seq_one_letter_code
_entity_poly.pdbx_strand_id
1 'polypeptide(L)'
;MVSLISTASSVGFIAWNEIESISVIRVFTQRVIAIAVYDIDKLLHRISPAKQKVIKANLKLNYPPIAISINTADVNFNEVLSIIQSKLNERNLRVNN
;
A
#
# COMPACT_ATOMS: atom_id res chain seq x y z
N MET A 1 19.47 0.26 -15.02
CA MET A 1 19.10 0.77 -13.67
C MET A 1 17.68 1.31 -13.77
N VAL A 2 16.68 0.61 -13.25
CA VAL A 2 15.29 1.11 -13.24
C VAL A 2 15.19 2.12 -12.10
N SER A 3 15.18 3.41 -12.45
CA SER A 3 14.82 4.46 -11.50
C SER A 3 13.33 4.32 -11.21
N LEU A 4 12.98 3.78 -10.03
CA LEU A 4 11.61 3.85 -9.54
C LEU A 4 11.29 5.33 -9.38
N ILE A 5 10.49 5.89 -10.29
CA ILE A 5 10.08 7.30 -10.25
C ILE A 5 9.35 7.51 -8.92
N SER A 6 10.06 8.09 -7.95
CA SER A 6 9.54 8.37 -6.63
C SER A 6 8.69 9.62 -6.73
N THR A 7 7.38 9.45 -6.77
CA THR A 7 6.46 10.58 -6.67
C THR A 7 6.47 11.14 -5.24
N ALA A 8 5.97 12.37 -5.07
CA ALA A 8 5.79 12.97 -3.74
C ALA A 8 4.93 12.08 -2.80
N SER A 9 4.06 11.24 -3.36
CA SER A 9 3.16 10.33 -2.65
C SER A 9 3.66 8.89 -2.53
N SER A 10 4.79 8.51 -3.15
CA SER A 10 5.28 7.12 -3.07
C SER A 10 5.91 6.81 -1.71
N VAL A 11 5.75 5.57 -1.25
CA VAL A 11 6.34 5.05 0.01
C VAL A 11 7.57 4.16 -0.21
N GLY A 12 8.03 4.03 -1.47
CA GLY A 12 9.13 3.15 -1.85
C GLY A 12 8.70 1.69 -2.01
N PHE A 13 9.68 0.79 -1.99
CA PHE A 13 9.47 -0.65 -2.11
C PHE A 13 8.94 -1.25 -0.80
N ILE A 14 7.91 -2.09 -0.91
CA ILE A 14 7.30 -2.86 0.18
C ILE A 14 7.37 -4.33 -0.18
N ALA A 15 8.02 -5.13 0.65
CA ALA A 15 8.07 -6.58 0.42
C ALA A 15 6.75 -7.24 0.84
N TRP A 16 6.36 -8.33 0.17
CA TRP A 16 5.13 -9.06 0.48
C TRP A 16 5.03 -9.57 1.93
N ASN A 17 6.16 -9.84 2.58
CA ASN A 17 6.21 -10.27 3.98
C ASN A 17 6.02 -9.11 4.98
N GLU A 18 6.05 -7.86 4.52
CA GLU A 18 5.78 -6.68 5.33
C GLU A 18 4.28 -6.32 5.33
N ILE A 19 3.51 -6.89 4.41
CA ILE A 19 2.07 -6.66 4.24
C ILE A 19 1.28 -7.54 5.21
N GLU A 20 0.46 -6.90 6.04
CA GLU A 20 -0.45 -7.55 6.97
C GLU A 20 -1.76 -7.94 6.26
N SER A 21 -2.36 -6.99 5.56
CA SER A 21 -3.64 -7.22 4.89
C SER A 21 -3.83 -6.27 3.71
N ILE A 22 -4.68 -6.71 2.77
CA ILE A 22 -5.16 -5.92 1.65
C ILE A 22 -6.67 -5.82 1.75
N SER A 23 -7.20 -4.60 1.72
CA SER A 23 -8.64 -4.35 1.77
C SER A 23 -9.05 -3.27 0.78
N VAL A 24 -10.36 -3.14 0.55
CA VAL A 24 -10.93 -2.05 -0.24
C VAL A 24 -11.63 -1.10 0.71
N ILE A 25 -11.24 0.18 0.67
CA ILE A 25 -11.89 1.22 1.45
C ILE A 25 -12.33 2.36 0.55
N ARG A 26 -13.13 3.29 1.10
CA ARG A 26 -13.41 4.57 0.47
C ARG A 26 -12.65 5.67 1.19
N VAL A 27 -11.87 6.44 0.44
CA VAL A 27 -11.27 7.70 0.89
C VAL A 27 -11.98 8.80 0.11
N PHE A 28 -12.71 9.67 0.83
CA PHE A 28 -13.69 10.56 0.23
C PHE A 28 -14.70 9.79 -0.67
N THR A 29 -14.76 10.11 -1.96
CA THR A 29 -15.65 9.46 -2.93
C THR A 29 -15.00 8.29 -3.66
N GLN A 30 -13.68 8.10 -3.49
CA GLN A 30 -12.88 7.17 -4.29
C GLN A 30 -12.69 5.84 -3.58
N ARG A 31 -12.88 4.75 -4.32
CA ARG A 31 -12.45 3.41 -3.88
C ARG A 31 -10.94 3.29 -4.07
N VAL A 32 -10.26 2.82 -3.04
CA VAL A 32 -8.81 2.57 -3.08
C VAL A 32 -8.50 1.18 -2.56
N ILE A 33 -7.39 0.62 -3.03
CA ILE A 33 -6.82 -0.60 -2.46
C ILE A 33 -5.94 -0.16 -1.29
N ALA A 34 -6.37 -0.49 -0.07
CA ALA A 34 -5.65 -0.19 1.16
C ALA A 34 -4.67 -1.32 1.48
N ILE A 35 -3.43 -0.97 1.80
CA ILE A 35 -2.41 -1.92 2.23
C ILE A 35 -2.03 -1.58 3.66
N ALA A 36 -2.30 -2.52 4.58
CA ALA A 36 -1.81 -2.48 5.95
C ALA A 36 -0.48 -3.22 6.04
N VAL A 37 0.41 -2.75 6.91
CA VAL A 37 1.74 -3.33 7.15
C VAL A 37 1.88 -3.69 8.61
N TYR A 38 2.61 -4.77 8.90
CA TYR A 38 2.81 -5.23 10.28
C TYR A 38 3.60 -4.23 11.14
N ASP A 39 4.53 -3.50 10.53
CA ASP A 39 5.43 -2.57 11.22
C ASP A 39 5.44 -1.22 10.50
N ILE A 40 4.61 -0.31 11.01
CA ILE A 40 4.47 1.04 10.46
C ILE A 40 5.72 1.89 10.72
N ASP A 41 6.42 1.67 11.83
CA ASP A 41 7.62 2.44 12.17
C ASP A 41 8.75 2.09 11.21
N LYS A 42 8.91 0.82 10.87
CA LYS A 42 9.86 0.37 9.83
C LYS A 42 9.58 1.00 8.47
N LEU A 43 8.30 1.17 8.11
CA LEU A 43 7.92 1.90 6.90
C LEU A 43 8.30 3.38 6.98
N LEU A 44 7.97 4.04 8.10
CA LEU A 44 8.23 5.47 8.30
C LEU A 44 9.74 5.78 8.30
N HIS A 45 10.59 4.93 8.86
CA HIS A 45 12.04 5.14 8.88
C HIS A 45 12.70 5.13 7.49
N ARG A 46 12.04 4.55 6.47
CA ARG A 46 12.58 4.44 5.10
C ARG A 46 12.23 5.63 4.20
N ILE A 47 11.38 6.55 4.67
CA ILE A 47 10.89 7.69 3.90
C ILE A 47 11.27 9.02 4.55
N SER A 48 11.26 10.10 3.76
CA SER A 48 11.64 11.43 4.25
C SER A 48 10.71 11.93 5.36
N PRO A 49 11.19 12.78 6.29
CA PRO A 49 10.38 13.32 7.39
C PRO A 49 9.09 14.03 6.94
N ALA A 50 9.11 14.66 5.76
CA ALA A 50 7.91 15.27 5.18
C ALA A 50 6.84 14.22 4.85
N LYS A 51 7.22 13.10 4.21
CA LYS A 51 6.31 11.99 3.92
C LYS A 51 5.84 11.28 5.19
N GLN A 52 6.71 11.15 6.20
CA GLN A 52 6.32 10.61 7.50
C GLN A 52 5.18 11.40 8.15
N LYS A 53 5.24 12.74 8.10
CA LYS A 53 4.18 13.59 8.64
C LYS A 53 2.84 13.34 7.95
N VAL A 54 2.83 13.18 6.63
CA VAL A 54 1.63 12.87 5.85
C VAL A 54 1.05 11.50 6.25
N ILE A 55 1.87 10.46 6.29
CA ILE A 55 1.41 9.12 6.71
C ILE A 55 0.87 9.15 8.15
N LYS A 56 1.57 9.81 9.08
CA LYS A 56 1.09 9.96 10.47
C LYS A 56 -0.25 10.72 10.55
N ALA A 57 -0.47 11.72 9.70
CA ALA A 57 -1.75 12.41 9.61
C ALA A 57 -2.86 11.48 9.09
N ASN A 58 -2.58 10.69 8.04
CA ASN A 58 -3.51 9.69 7.53
C ASN A 58 -3.91 8.67 8.61
N LEU A 59 -2.92 8.13 9.35
CA LEU A 59 -3.17 7.17 10.43
C LEU A 59 -4.06 7.77 11.53
N LYS A 60 -3.86 9.04 11.91
CA LYS A 60 -4.73 9.75 12.87
C LYS A 60 -6.17 9.91 12.39
N LEU A 61 -6.39 9.88 11.07
CA LEU A 61 -7.71 9.93 10.44
C LEU A 61 -8.28 8.52 10.16
N ASN A 62 -7.66 7.46 10.71
CA ASN A 62 -7.98 6.05 10.40
C ASN A 62 -7.89 5.72 8.89
N TYR A 63 -7.09 6.47 8.14
CA TYR A 63 -6.76 6.16 6.75
C TYR A 63 -5.54 5.23 6.69
N PRO A 64 -5.48 4.35 5.67
CA PRO A 64 -4.41 3.38 5.55
C PRO A 64 -3.09 4.10 5.26
N PRO A 65 -1.97 3.56 5.72
CA PRO A 65 -0.66 4.14 5.46
C PRO A 65 -0.32 4.14 3.96
N ILE A 66 -0.90 3.20 3.21
CA ILE A 66 -0.72 3.05 1.77
C ILE A 66 -2.10 2.88 1.13
N ALA A 67 -2.43 3.75 0.18
CA ALA A 67 -3.64 3.69 -0.62
C ALA A 67 -3.28 3.74 -2.10
N ILE A 68 -3.63 2.69 -2.84
CA ILE A 68 -3.46 2.63 -4.29
C ILE A 68 -4.79 3.04 -4.94
N SER A 69 -4.78 4.18 -5.63
CA SER A 69 -5.89 4.63 -6.48
C SER A 69 -5.64 4.19 -7.91
N ILE A 70 -6.66 3.62 -8.55
CA ILE A 70 -6.61 3.15 -9.95
C ILE A 70 -7.32 4.14 -10.90
N ASN A 71 -7.85 5.26 -10.37
CA ASN A 71 -8.73 6.16 -11.12
C ASN A 71 -8.08 6.85 -12.32
N THR A 72 -6.76 6.94 -12.36
CA THR A 72 -6.00 7.57 -13.46
C THR A 72 -5.32 6.55 -14.36
N ALA A 73 -5.45 5.26 -14.08
CA ALA A 73 -4.85 4.19 -14.85
C ALA A 73 -5.90 3.56 -15.78
N ASP A 74 -5.51 3.24 -17.01
CA ASP A 74 -6.37 2.55 -17.98
C ASP A 74 -6.40 1.04 -17.71
N VAL A 75 -6.81 0.68 -16.48
CA VAL A 75 -6.87 -0.71 -16.00
C VAL A 75 -8.08 -0.91 -15.09
N ASN A 76 -8.60 -2.13 -15.05
CA ASN A 76 -9.76 -2.43 -14.21
C ASN A 76 -9.36 -2.54 -12.72
N PHE A 77 -10.06 -1.83 -11.85
CA PHE A 77 -9.82 -1.87 -10.40
C PHE A 77 -9.85 -3.29 -9.81
N ASN A 78 -10.85 -4.10 -10.21
CA ASN A 78 -11.03 -5.45 -9.66
C ASN A 78 -9.96 -6.41 -10.18
N GLU A 79 -9.48 -6.21 -11.41
CA GLU A 79 -8.37 -6.98 -11.96
C GLU A 79 -7.08 -6.73 -11.16
N VAL A 80 -6.74 -5.45 -10.92
CA VAL A 80 -5.60 -5.10 -10.08
C VAL A 80 -5.74 -5.66 -8.67
N LEU A 81 -6.92 -5.51 -8.05
CA LEU A 81 -7.19 -6.09 -6.74
C LEU A 81 -6.96 -7.61 -6.71
N SER A 82 -7.46 -8.33 -7.71
CA SER A 82 -7.32 -9.79 -7.81
C SER A 82 -5.86 -10.23 -7.90
N ILE A 83 -5.04 -9.51 -8.67
CA ILE A 83 -3.61 -9.79 -8.83
C ILE A 83 -2.89 -9.63 -7.48
N ILE A 84 -3.11 -8.50 -6.80
CA ILE A 84 -2.43 -8.20 -5.54
C ILE A 84 -2.86 -9.20 -4.45
N GLN A 85 -4.16 -9.53 -4.38
CA GLN A 85 -4.68 -10.53 -3.44
C GLN A 85 -4.13 -11.94 -3.71
N SER A 86 -4.06 -12.35 -4.98
CA SER A 86 -3.46 -13.65 -5.36
C SER A 86 -2.01 -13.75 -4.89
N LYS A 87 -1.21 -12.69 -5.08
CA LYS A 87 0.20 -12.68 -4.66
C LYS A 87 0.37 -12.73 -3.14
N LEU A 88 -0.47 -12.03 -2.39
CA LEU A 88 -0.45 -12.13 -0.93
C LEU A 88 -0.85 -13.52 -0.45
N ASN A 89 -1.86 -14.13 -1.07
CA ASN A 89 -2.31 -15.50 -0.75
C ASN A 89 -1.22 -16.54 -1.06
N GLU A 90 -0.59 -16.45 -2.24
CA GLU A 90 0.56 -17.29 -2.60
C GLU A 90 1.68 -17.20 -1.54
N ARG A 91 1.98 -16.01 -1.04
CA ARG A 91 2.95 -15.81 0.05
C ARG A 91 2.50 -16.47 1.34
N ASN A 92 1.23 -16.31 1.73
CA ASN A 92 0.72 -16.86 2.99
C ASN A 92 0.73 -18.40 2.98
N LEU A 93 0.42 -19.03 1.84
CA LEU A 93 0.52 -20.47 1.66
C LEU A 93 1.96 -20.99 1.79
N ARG A 94 2.95 -20.24 1.29
CA ARG A 94 4.37 -20.61 1.41
C ARG A 94 4.94 -20.49 2.82
N VAL A 95 4.35 -19.66 3.68
CA VAL A 95 4.81 -19.48 5.06
C VAL A 95 4.19 -20.54 5.99
N ASN A 96 3.01 -21.06 5.65
CA ASN A 96 2.27 -22.02 6.46
C ASN A 96 2.58 -23.49 6.12
N ASN A 97 3.39 -23.75 5.09
CA ASN A 97 3.91 -25.07 4.70
C ASN A 97 5.39 -25.18 5.09
#